data_AF-A0A0J5P8E6-F1
#
_entry.id   AF-A0A0J5P8E6-F1
#
_cell.length_a   1.000
_cell.length_b   1.000
_cell.length_c   1.000
_cell.angle_alpha   90.00
_cell.angle_beta   90.00
_cell.angle_gamma   90.00
#
_symmetry.space_group_name_H-M   'P 1'
#
loop_
_entity.id
_entity.type
_entity.pdbx_description
1 polymer ?
#
loop_
_entity_poly.entity_id
_entity_poly.type
_entity_poly.pdbx_seq_one_letter_code
_entity_poly.pdbx_strand_id
1 'polypeptide(L)'
;MLIPYNEYYPQFRTLIDKRENFEIVGVPKSDMYAVCEILEKYIESQHLKCRIYTQKRIVSSIAGFVNPVVGVAALAGIGIHNVMTWNPDFEISRDLANNRIAVEYKK
;
A
#
# COMPACT_ATOMS: atom_id res chain seq x y z
N MET A 1 -5.49 -7.81 -8.49
CA MET A 1 -6.82 -7.32 -8.94
C MET A 1 -6.86 -5.79 -8.84
N LEU A 2 -7.48 -5.07 -9.78
CA LEU A 2 -7.65 -3.61 -9.69
C LEU A 2 -9.07 -3.28 -9.20
N ILE A 3 -9.19 -2.38 -8.23
CA ILE A 3 -10.46 -1.99 -7.63
C ILE A 3 -10.60 -0.46 -7.62
N PRO A 4 -11.68 0.10 -8.16
CA PRO A 4 -11.95 1.53 -8.04
C PRO A 4 -12.11 2.00 -6.58
N TYR A 5 -11.66 3.23 -6.27
CA TYR A 5 -11.79 3.82 -4.93
C TYR A 5 -13.25 3.93 -4.42
N ASN A 6 -14.24 4.04 -5.28
CA ASN A 6 -15.65 4.03 -4.88
C ASN A 6 -16.19 2.62 -4.54
N GLU A 7 -15.45 1.55 -4.87
CA GLU A 7 -15.92 0.17 -4.78
C GLU A 7 -15.07 -0.72 -3.86
N TYR A 8 -13.97 -0.21 -3.30
CA TYR A 8 -13.05 -1.03 -2.50
C TYR A 8 -13.66 -1.53 -1.18
N TYR A 9 -14.46 -0.70 -0.50
CA TYR A 9 -14.94 -0.96 0.86
C TYR A 9 -15.72 -2.28 1.03
N PRO A 10 -16.63 -2.68 0.12
CA PRO A 10 -17.30 -3.97 0.22
C PRO A 10 -16.41 -5.19 -0.14
N GLN A 11 -15.29 -4.99 -0.84
CA GLN A 11 -14.53 -6.09 -1.45
C GLN A 11 -13.21 -6.41 -0.73
N PHE A 12 -12.57 -5.41 -0.11
CA PHE A 12 -11.21 -5.55 0.42
C PHE A 12 -11.08 -6.65 1.49
N ARG A 13 -12.11 -6.85 2.31
CA ARG A 13 -12.13 -7.88 3.36
C ARG A 13 -11.99 -9.27 2.78
N THR A 14 -12.85 -9.60 1.82
CA THR A 14 -12.82 -10.88 1.11
C THR A 14 -11.47 -11.13 0.44
N LEU A 15 -10.86 -10.11 -0.14
CA LEU A 15 -9.55 -10.24 -0.78
C LEU A 15 -8.43 -10.49 0.22
N ILE A 16 -8.45 -9.80 1.37
CA ILE A 16 -7.49 -10.04 2.46
C ILE A 16 -7.68 -11.43 3.07
N ASP A 17 -8.92 -11.86 3.29
CA ASP A 17 -9.24 -13.19 3.83
C ASP A 17 -8.76 -14.31 2.91
N LYS A 18 -8.89 -14.09 1.59
CA LYS A 18 -8.35 -14.98 0.54
C LYS A 18 -6.85 -14.82 0.28
N ARG A 19 -6.19 -13.88 0.95
CA ARG A 19 -4.76 -13.57 0.78
C ARG A 19 -4.40 -13.18 -0.65
N GLU A 20 -5.30 -12.44 -1.29
CA GLU A 20 -5.14 -11.99 -2.67
C GLU A 20 -4.49 -10.61 -2.75
N ASN A 21 -3.70 -10.42 -3.82
CA ASN A 21 -3.09 -9.13 -4.13
C ASN A 21 -4.07 -8.24 -4.88
N PHE A 22 -4.21 -6.99 -4.44
CA PHE A 22 -5.06 -6.02 -5.11
C PHE A 22 -4.54 -4.59 -5.02
N GLU A 23 -4.99 -3.76 -5.95
CA GLU A 23 -4.69 -2.33 -5.96
C GLU A 23 -5.99 -1.54 -5.98
N ILE A 24 -6.07 -0.54 -5.11
CA ILE A 24 -7.12 0.46 -5.13
C ILE A 24 -6.64 1.62 -6.00
N VAL A 25 -7.37 1.91 -7.07
CA VAL A 25 -7.01 2.94 -8.04
C VAL A 25 -7.90 4.18 -7.91
N GLY A 26 -7.33 5.35 -8.18
CA GLY A 26 -8.05 6.62 -8.12
C GLY A 26 -8.29 7.13 -6.69
N VAL A 27 -7.45 6.74 -5.73
CA VAL A 27 -7.58 7.19 -4.34
C VAL A 27 -7.11 8.64 -4.22
N PRO A 28 -7.96 9.57 -3.74
CA PRO A 28 -7.53 10.94 -3.46
C PRO A 28 -6.39 10.96 -2.45
N LYS A 29 -5.38 11.82 -2.66
CA LYS A 29 -4.20 11.89 -1.78
C LYS A 29 -4.54 12.18 -0.32
N SER A 30 -5.59 12.97 -0.08
CA SER A 30 -6.14 13.24 1.25
C SER A 30 -6.63 11.98 1.96
N ASP A 31 -7.17 11.03 1.19
CA ASP A 31 -7.90 9.88 1.71
C ASP A 31 -7.00 8.66 1.80
N MET A 32 -5.85 8.67 1.12
CA MET A 32 -4.92 7.55 1.10
C MET A 32 -4.47 7.08 2.49
N TYR A 33 -4.31 8.03 3.42
CA TYR A 33 -3.97 7.74 4.80
C TYR A 33 -5.08 6.95 5.50
N ALA A 34 -6.32 7.45 5.41
CA ALA A 34 -7.49 6.80 6.00
C ALA A 34 -7.73 5.41 5.38
N VAL A 35 -7.55 5.27 4.07
CA VAL A 35 -7.67 3.97 3.39
C VAL A 35 -6.62 2.98 3.91
N CYS A 36 -5.35 3.40 4.02
CA CYS A 36 -4.31 2.53 4.57
C CYS A 36 -4.59 2.12 6.02
N GLU A 37 -5.04 3.05 6.85
CA GLU A 37 -5.40 2.77 8.25
C GLU A 37 -6.55 1.75 8.36
N ILE A 38 -7.58 1.86 7.50
CA ILE A 38 -8.69 0.89 7.45
C ILE A 38 -8.18 -0.50 7.08
N LEU A 39 -7.32 -0.58 6.06
CA LEU A 39 -6.74 -1.84 5.59
C LEU A 39 -5.85 -2.47 6.66
N GLU A 40 -4.96 -1.70 7.28
CA GLU A 40 -4.08 -2.14 8.35
C GLU A 40 -4.86 -2.67 9.55
N LYS A 41 -5.82 -1.92 10.07
CA LYS A 41 -6.67 -2.36 11.19
C LYS A 41 -7.37 -3.67 10.89
N TYR A 42 -7.84 -3.87 9.65
CA TYR A 42 -8.48 -5.12 9.27
C TYR A 42 -7.47 -6.28 9.22
N ILE A 43 -6.30 -6.09 8.61
CA ILE A 43 -5.23 -7.10 8.57
C ILE A 43 -4.80 -7.50 9.99
N GLU A 44 -4.59 -6.52 10.86
CA GLU A 44 -4.22 -6.74 12.26
C GLU A 44 -5.32 -7.45 13.05
N SER A 45 -6.60 -7.19 12.74
CA SER A 45 -7.73 -7.92 13.33
C SER A 45 -7.73 -9.41 13.00
N GLN A 46 -7.07 -9.82 11.91
CA GLN A 46 -6.87 -11.22 11.52
C GLN A 46 -5.59 -11.82 12.13
N HIS A 47 -4.96 -11.14 13.10
CA HIS A 47 -3.67 -11.50 13.69
C HIS A 47 -2.51 -11.59 12.67
N LEU A 48 -2.62 -10.88 11.54
CA LEU A 48 -1.60 -10.79 10.51
C LEU A 48 -0.76 -9.52 10.68
N LYS A 49 0.50 -9.57 10.24
CA LYS A 49 1.40 -8.41 10.31
C LYS A 49 1.33 -7.61 9.02
N CYS A 50 1.11 -6.31 9.15
CA CYS A 50 1.13 -5.38 8.03
C CYS A 50 2.41 -4.54 8.03
N ARG A 51 2.86 -4.12 6.86
CA ARG A 51 3.87 -3.07 6.69
C ARG A 51 3.36 -2.04 5.70
N ILE A 52 3.31 -0.78 6.13
CA ILE A 52 2.91 0.34 5.26
C ILE A 52 4.15 1.11 4.82
N TYR A 53 4.27 1.39 3.52
CA TYR A 53 5.26 2.32 3.00
C TYR A 53 4.66 3.28 1.99
N THR A 54 5.35 4.41 1.80
CA THR A 54 5.05 5.33 0.69
C THR A 54 6.13 5.17 -0.35
N GLN A 55 5.73 4.91 -1.59
CA GLN A 55 6.66 4.87 -2.71
C GLN A 55 7.19 6.30 -2.92
N LYS A 56 8.47 6.55 -2.63
CA LYS A 56 9.11 7.82 -3.00
C LYS A 56 9.63 7.69 -4.42
N ARG A 57 9.29 8.67 -5.25
CA ARG A 57 9.95 8.87 -6.53
C ARG A 57 11.42 9.22 -6.26
N ILE A 58 12.37 8.39 -6.69
CA ILE A 58 13.72 8.92 -6.94
C ILE A 58 13.59 9.74 -8.21
N VAL A 59 13.57 11.06 -8.08
CA VAL A 59 13.87 11.91 -9.24
C VAL A 59 15.38 11.89 -9.32
N SER A 60 15.95 10.90 -10.01
CA SER A 60 17.35 11.02 -10.44
C SER A 60 17.33 12.12 -11.49
N SER A 61 17.60 13.35 -11.08
CA SER A 61 17.93 14.44 -11.98
C SER A 61 19.32 14.17 -12.54
N ILE A 62 19.46 13.09 -13.31
CA ILE A 62 20.61 12.81 -14.16
C ILE A 62 20.02 12.28 -15.46
N ALA A 63 20.42 12.93 -16.55
CA ALA A 63 19.79 12.92 -17.84
C ALA A 63 19.59 11.53 -18.46
N GLY A 64 18.49 11.40 -19.22
CA GLY A 64 18.38 10.44 -20.32
C GLY A 64 17.77 9.09 -19.97
N PHE A 65 16.66 8.78 -20.67
CA PHE A 65 16.28 7.43 -21.09
C PHE A 65 16.45 6.27 -20.10
N VAL A 66 15.46 6.01 -19.24
CA VAL A 66 14.96 4.64 -18.98
C VAL A 66 13.66 4.68 -18.17
N ASN A 67 12.78 3.71 -18.43
CA ASN A 67 11.52 3.43 -17.74
C ASN A 67 11.54 3.76 -16.23
N PRO A 68 10.49 4.40 -15.68
CA PRO A 68 10.41 4.70 -14.25
C PRO A 68 9.98 3.43 -13.51
N VAL A 69 10.91 2.50 -13.29
CA VAL A 69 10.65 1.33 -12.45
C VAL A 69 11.59 1.36 -11.24
N VAL A 70 10.95 1.30 -10.08
CA VAL A 70 11.48 1.20 -8.71
C VAL A 70 11.92 2.53 -8.06
N GLY A 71 10.96 3.17 -7.37
CA GLY A 71 11.22 4.24 -6.40
C GLY A 71 11.67 3.68 -5.05
N VAL A 72 12.59 4.37 -4.39
CA VAL A 72 13.04 4.09 -3.01
C VAL A 72 11.82 3.99 -2.09
N ALA A 73 11.71 2.85 -1.39
CA ALA A 73 10.71 2.69 -0.33
C ALA A 73 11.06 3.65 0.80
N ALA A 74 10.24 4.69 0.99
CA ALA A 74 10.32 5.47 2.20
C ALA A 74 9.43 4.82 3.25
N LEU A 75 10.05 4.43 4.36
CA LEU A 75 9.35 4.21 5.61
C LEU A 75 8.74 5.57 6.03
N ALA A 76 7.55 5.85 5.51
CA ALA A 76 6.77 6.99 5.92
C ALA A 76 6.16 6.64 7.27
N GLY A 77 6.84 7.07 8.34
CA GLY A 77 6.47 6.78 9.74
C GLY A 77 5.10 7.35 10.07
N ILE A 78 4.07 6.53 9.88
CA ILE A 78 2.67 6.90 10.06
C ILE A 78 2.01 5.71 10.74
N GLY A 79 1.57 5.91 11.98
CA GLY A 79 0.58 5.05 12.62
C GLY A 79 1.10 3.92 13.50
N ILE A 80 1.40 4.27 14.76
CA ILE A 80 1.34 3.48 16.02
C ILE A 80 2.17 2.18 16.17
N HIS A 81 2.39 1.35 15.16
CA HIS A 81 3.31 0.19 15.29
C HIS A 81 4.28 0.16 14.12
N ASN A 82 5.29 1.04 14.19
CA ASN A 82 6.49 0.98 13.37
C ASN A 82 7.33 -0.24 13.80
N VAL A 83 6.76 -1.44 13.79
CA VAL A 83 7.56 -2.65 13.82
C VAL A 83 8.18 -2.68 12.45
N MET A 84 9.48 -2.48 12.46
CA MET A 84 10.44 -2.99 11.48
C MET A 84 10.19 -4.51 11.36
N THR A 85 9.03 -4.89 10.81
CA THR A 85 8.57 -6.26 10.75
C THR A 85 9.39 -6.83 9.63
N TRP A 86 10.50 -7.48 9.96
CA TRP A 86 11.40 -8.08 8.98
C TRP A 86 10.68 -9.12 8.09
N ASN A 87 9.49 -9.58 8.49
CA ASN A 87 8.69 -10.58 7.80
C ASN A 87 7.16 -10.30 7.91
N PRO A 88 6.63 -9.27 7.21
CA PRO A 88 5.20 -8.96 7.25
C PRO A 88 4.41 -10.00 6.45
N ASP A 89 3.14 -10.21 6.81
CA ASP A 89 2.22 -11.04 6.04
C ASP A 89 1.66 -10.27 4.84
N PHE A 90 1.39 -8.97 5.05
CA PHE A 90 0.93 -8.04 4.03
C PHE A 90 1.78 -6.78 3.97
N GLU A 91 1.92 -6.25 2.76
CA GLU A 91 2.49 -4.93 2.51
C GLU A 91 1.45 -4.01 1.86
N ILE A 92 1.33 -2.80 2.40
CA ILE A 92 0.50 -1.73 1.83
C ILE A 92 1.45 -0.65 1.31
N SER A 93 1.41 -0.42 0.00
CA SER A 93 2.20 0.62 -0.64
C SER A 93 1.33 1.75 -1.17
N ARG A 94 1.70 2.99 -0.83
CA ARG A 94 1.05 4.18 -1.36
C ARG A 94 1.85 4.73 -2.53
N ASP A 95 1.21 4.78 -3.68
CA ASP A 95 1.71 5.43 -4.87
C ASP A 95 1.01 6.80 -5.03
N LEU A 96 1.64 7.82 -4.45
CA LEU A 96 1.16 9.21 -4.52
C LEU A 96 1.24 9.80 -5.93
N ALA A 97 2.01 9.20 -6.84
CA ALA A 97 2.15 9.69 -8.20
C ALA A 97 0.99 9.20 -9.08
N ASN A 98 0.60 7.94 -8.91
CA ASN A 98 -0.45 7.30 -9.70
C ASN A 98 -1.83 7.29 -9.02
N ASN A 99 -1.93 7.86 -7.82
CA ASN A 99 -3.14 7.83 -6.99
C ASN A 99 -3.62 6.40 -6.69
N ARG A 100 -2.69 5.52 -6.30
CA ARG A 100 -2.97 4.10 -6.04
C ARG A 100 -2.50 3.65 -4.67
N ILE A 101 -3.17 2.64 -4.15
CA ILE A 101 -2.73 1.89 -2.98
C ILE A 101 -2.66 0.42 -3.38
N ALA A 102 -1.48 -0.18 -3.32
CA ALA A 102 -1.32 -1.62 -3.55
C ALA A 102 -1.29 -2.35 -2.21
N VAL A 103 -1.96 -3.49 -2.15
CA VAL A 103 -1.98 -4.44 -1.03
C VAL A 103 -1.46 -5.76 -1.56
N GLU A 104 -0.33 -6.20 -1.00
CA GLU A 104 0.37 -7.40 -1.45
C GLU A 104 0.54 -8.38 -0.29
N TYR A 105 0.15 -9.62 -0.50
CA TYR A 105 0.45 -10.74 0.38
C TYR A 105 1.88 -11.25 0.12
N LYS A 106 2.66 -11.48 1.18
CA LYS A 106 4.10 -11.83 1.10
C LYS A 106 4.46 -13.24 1.58
N LYS A 107 3.52 -13.99 2.15
CA LYS A 107 3.73 -15.37 2.63
C LYS A 107 2.89 -16.38 1.86
#